data_AF-A0A934K9F8-F1
#
_entry.id   AF-A0A934K9F8-F1
#
_cell.length_a   1.000
_cell.length_b   1.000
_cell.length_c   1.000
_cell.angle_alpha   90.00
_cell.angle_beta   90.00
_cell.angle_gamma   90.00
#
_symmetry.space_group_name_H-M   'P 1'
#
loop_
_entity.id
_entity.type
_entity.pdbx_description
1 polymer ?
#
loop_
_entity_poly.entity_id
_entity_poly.type
_entity_poly.pdbx_seq_one_letter_code
_entity_poly.pdbx_strand_id
1 'polypeptide(L)'
;MNLPNLLTLARLATIPLLMALLMLRFPYHDQAAAALFVLASLTDTLDGNLARSRNQVTELGKFLDPLADKLFILSVLIVLVQEGELSVWVVMVIFSRELLITVLRSLSASQGHVISATPFGKTKTISQVLAVLLLILQRPYPELRWLALAAVAFAVVFTVASGVDYLWRFRHVVLRPHFRARPEAVPGGGAPSAGQQVDPRVVTIHELLARQDWKLAVAESCTGGLLAATFTDCPGSSDFFKGGIISYTNEVKEHLLQVPGRLLEDPGAVSAEVAQAMAESVRRQLAADLGVAITGLSGPDSDGTGKPVGLTYIWLADQGGGEGRCFQFSGDRWRNRRQAVSEALELLLRRLQEGPSTAST
;
A
#
# COMPACT_ATOMS: atom_id res chain seq x y z
N MET A 1 27.77 -15.58 14.72
CA MET A 1 26.46 -15.54 15.40
C MET A 1 26.62 -14.72 16.66
N ASN A 2 25.71 -13.79 16.96
CA ASN A 2 25.82 -12.93 18.14
C ASN A 2 25.37 -13.70 19.40
N LEU A 3 25.93 -13.34 20.56
CA LEU A 3 25.63 -13.97 21.84
C LEU A 3 24.11 -14.03 22.18
N PRO A 4 23.28 -13.00 21.89
CA PRO A 4 21.83 -13.09 22.12
C PRO A 4 21.15 -14.17 21.28
N ASN A 5 21.46 -14.28 19.98
CA ASN A 5 20.85 -15.30 19.11
C ASN A 5 21.22 -16.73 19.54
N LEU A 6 22.42 -16.91 20.13
CA LEU A 6 22.83 -18.20 20.67
C LEU A 6 21.98 -18.59 21.89
N LEU A 7 21.62 -17.62 22.74
CA LEU A 7 20.75 -17.85 23.89
C LEU A 7 19.32 -18.20 23.46
N THR A 8 18.77 -17.52 22.44
CA THR A 8 17.45 -17.85 21.87
C THR A 8 17.42 -19.26 21.28
N LEU A 9 18.46 -19.65 20.52
CA LEU A 9 18.59 -20.99 19.96
C LEU A 9 18.77 -22.05 21.05
N ALA A 10 19.55 -21.75 22.09
CA ALA A 10 19.69 -22.62 23.25
C ALA A 10 18.34 -22.84 23.94
N ARG A 11 17.50 -21.80 24.10
CA ARG A 11 16.13 -21.94 24.65
C ARG A 11 15.26 -22.82 23.77
N LEU A 12 15.34 -22.69 22.45
CA LEU A 12 14.57 -23.56 21.56
C LEU A 12 15.02 -25.02 21.69
N ALA A 13 16.33 -25.25 21.87
CA ALA A 13 16.89 -26.58 22.11
C ALA A 13 16.59 -27.15 23.50
N THR A 14 16.26 -26.33 24.51
CA THR A 14 15.82 -26.84 25.82
C THR A 14 14.39 -27.33 25.83
N ILE A 15 13.55 -26.97 24.84
CA ILE A 15 12.14 -27.40 24.78
C ILE A 15 12.00 -28.93 24.78
N PRO A 16 12.64 -29.69 23.86
CA PRO A 16 12.50 -31.14 23.85
C PRO A 16 13.03 -31.80 25.13
N LEU A 17 14.12 -31.26 25.70
CA LEU A 17 14.69 -31.74 26.96
C LEU A 17 13.71 -31.52 28.12
N LEU A 18 13.11 -30.33 28.21
CA LEU A 18 12.12 -30.01 29.24
C LEU A 18 10.87 -30.88 29.11
N MET A 19 10.38 -31.10 27.89
CA MET A 19 9.27 -32.04 27.63
C MET A 19 9.64 -33.45 28.06
N ALA A 20 10.85 -33.93 27.72
CA ALA A 20 11.32 -35.24 28.14
C ALA A 20 11.39 -35.36 29.67
N LEU A 21 11.89 -34.35 30.40
CA LEU A 21 11.91 -34.36 31.87
C LEU A 21 10.51 -34.41 32.49
N LEU A 22 9.53 -33.74 31.87
CA LEU A 22 8.15 -33.73 32.35
C LEU A 22 7.39 -35.03 32.04
N MET A 23 7.87 -35.83 31.08
CA MET A 23 7.24 -37.09 30.64
C MET A 23 7.97 -38.34 31.15
N LEU A 24 9.30 -38.31 31.29
CA LEU A 24 10.12 -39.42 31.77
C LEU A 24 10.08 -39.47 33.30
N ARG A 25 9.37 -40.47 33.84
CA ARG A 25 9.13 -40.61 35.28
C ARG A 25 10.31 -41.29 35.98
N PHE A 26 11.30 -40.51 36.42
CA PHE A 26 12.43 -40.96 37.25
C PHE A 26 12.57 -40.09 38.51
N PRO A 27 13.24 -40.53 39.60
CA PRO A 27 13.30 -39.75 40.84
C PRO A 27 13.77 -38.31 40.61
N TYR A 28 13.05 -37.34 41.18
CA TYR A 28 13.31 -35.90 41.10
C TYR A 28 13.16 -35.25 39.71
N HIS A 29 12.51 -35.91 38.74
CA HIS A 29 12.33 -35.39 37.38
C HIS A 29 11.57 -34.06 37.33
N ASP A 30 10.51 -33.88 38.13
CA ASP A 30 9.73 -32.63 38.17
C ASP A 30 10.53 -31.46 38.76
N GLN A 31 11.36 -31.70 39.78
CA GLN A 31 12.25 -30.67 40.34
C GLN A 31 13.34 -30.28 39.35
N ALA A 32 13.90 -31.25 38.60
CA ALA A 32 14.84 -30.98 37.52
C ALA A 32 14.18 -30.18 36.38
N ALA A 33 12.94 -30.52 36.02
CA ALA A 33 12.16 -29.77 35.04
C ALA A 33 11.87 -28.33 35.51
N ALA A 34 11.47 -28.15 36.77
CA ALA A 34 11.23 -26.83 37.35
C ALA A 34 12.51 -25.97 37.37
N ALA A 35 13.65 -26.55 37.76
CA ALA A 35 14.93 -25.86 37.74
C ALA A 35 15.34 -25.45 36.32
N LEU A 36 15.23 -26.36 35.34
CA LEU A 36 15.51 -26.08 33.94
C LEU A 36 14.57 -24.99 33.38
N PHE A 37 13.28 -25.06 33.72
CA PHE A 37 12.28 -24.07 33.31
C PHE A 37 12.60 -22.66 33.83
N VAL A 38 12.97 -22.55 35.10
CA VAL A 38 13.36 -21.25 35.71
C VAL A 38 14.63 -20.72 35.05
N LEU A 39 15.66 -21.56 34.87
CA LEU A 39 16.90 -21.15 34.22
C LEU A 39 16.63 -20.66 32.79
N ALA A 40 15.82 -21.38 32.00
CA ALA A 40 15.47 -21.01 30.64
C ALA A 40 14.55 -19.76 30.56
N SER A 41 13.73 -19.50 31.58
CA SER A 41 12.90 -18.29 31.66
C SER A 41 13.72 -17.07 32.07
N LEU A 42 14.74 -17.24 32.91
CA LEU A 42 15.64 -16.15 33.31
C LEU A 42 16.56 -15.71 32.17
N THR A 43 16.98 -16.64 31.30
CA THR A 43 17.81 -16.28 30.14
C THR A 43 17.12 -15.32 29.17
N ASP A 44 15.78 -15.29 29.13
CA ASP A 44 14.95 -14.37 28.32
C ASP A 44 14.99 -12.91 28.79
N THR A 45 15.12 -12.71 30.09
CA THR A 45 15.29 -11.35 30.59
C THR A 45 16.73 -10.88 30.33
N LEU A 46 17.68 -11.80 30.33
CA LEU A 46 19.10 -11.51 30.16
C LEU A 46 19.46 -11.23 28.70
N ASP A 47 19.04 -12.05 27.73
CA ASP A 47 19.34 -11.86 26.31
C ASP A 47 18.74 -10.55 25.76
N GLY A 48 17.50 -10.20 26.10
CA GLY A 48 16.84 -8.97 25.70
C GLY A 48 17.49 -7.73 26.31
N ASN A 49 18.05 -7.83 27.51
CA ASN A 49 18.82 -6.75 28.14
C ASN A 49 20.24 -6.64 27.56
N LEU A 50 20.87 -7.77 27.22
CA LEU A 50 22.22 -7.81 26.65
C LEU A 50 22.23 -7.31 25.19
N ALA A 51 21.21 -7.67 24.39
CA ALA A 51 21.05 -7.20 23.03
C ALA A 51 20.85 -5.68 22.97
N ARG A 52 20.05 -5.13 23.89
CA ARG A 52 19.81 -3.68 24.02
C ARG A 52 21.03 -2.92 24.56
N SER A 53 21.75 -3.47 25.54
CA SER A 53 22.93 -2.79 26.12
C SER A 53 24.16 -2.83 25.20
N ARG A 54 24.27 -3.81 24.30
CA ARG A 54 25.39 -3.95 23.36
C ARG A 54 25.08 -3.50 21.93
N ASN A 55 23.88 -2.96 21.68
CA ASN A 55 23.40 -2.52 20.37
C ASN A 55 23.50 -3.61 19.27
N GLN A 56 23.39 -4.89 19.66
CA GLN A 56 23.56 -6.07 18.80
C GLN A 56 22.20 -6.66 18.38
N VAL A 57 21.29 -5.83 17.90
CA VAL A 57 19.96 -6.28 17.46
C VAL A 57 20.05 -6.79 16.02
N THR A 58 19.78 -8.08 15.80
CA THR A 58 19.77 -8.69 14.46
C THR A 58 18.33 -8.89 13.96
N GLU A 59 18.11 -8.81 12.64
CA GLU A 59 16.78 -9.07 12.05
C GLU A 59 16.27 -10.50 12.33
N LEU A 60 17.19 -11.47 12.33
CA LEU A 60 16.88 -12.85 12.72
C LEU A 60 16.44 -12.95 14.18
N GLY A 61 17.12 -12.25 15.10
CA GLY A 61 16.77 -12.23 16.53
C GLY A 61 15.39 -11.59 16.78
N LYS A 62 15.09 -10.46 16.12
CA LYS A 62 13.77 -9.80 16.21
C LYS A 62 12.61 -10.75 15.87
N PHE A 63 12.82 -11.71 14.97
CA PHE A 63 11.83 -12.72 14.61
C PHE A 63 11.85 -13.95 15.53
N LEU A 64 13.04 -14.46 15.86
CA LEU A 64 13.20 -15.68 16.66
C LEU A 64 12.79 -15.50 18.12
N ASP A 65 13.07 -14.35 18.74
CA ASP A 65 12.82 -14.14 20.17
C ASP A 65 11.31 -14.25 20.51
N PRO A 66 10.38 -13.53 19.82
CA PRO A 66 8.95 -13.65 20.10
C PRO A 66 8.33 -14.99 19.71
N LEU A 67 9.01 -15.77 18.87
CA LEU A 67 8.59 -17.11 18.47
C LEU A 67 9.01 -18.13 19.54
N ALA A 68 10.28 -18.09 19.95
CA ALA A 68 10.84 -18.99 20.95
C ALA A 68 10.10 -18.89 22.29
N ASP A 69 9.75 -17.68 22.73
CA ASP A 69 9.00 -17.47 23.98
C ASP A 69 7.64 -18.17 23.99
N LYS A 70 6.90 -18.05 22.88
CA LYS A 70 5.57 -18.66 22.76
C LYS A 70 5.67 -20.17 22.68
N LEU A 71 6.60 -20.68 21.86
CA LEU A 71 6.81 -22.11 21.72
C LEU A 71 7.25 -22.73 23.05
N PHE A 72 8.13 -22.07 23.80
CA PHE A 72 8.63 -22.56 25.07
C PHE A 72 7.50 -22.74 26.09
N ILE A 73 6.72 -21.68 26.36
CA ILE A 73 5.62 -21.76 27.34
C ILE A 73 4.50 -22.68 26.85
N LEU A 74 4.13 -22.61 25.56
CA LEU A 74 3.06 -23.44 25.00
C LEU A 74 3.39 -24.93 25.09
N SER A 75 4.63 -25.32 24.82
CA SER A 75 5.06 -26.73 24.88
C SER A 75 4.90 -27.31 26.28
N VAL A 76 5.28 -26.54 27.31
CA VAL A 76 5.11 -26.95 28.71
C VAL A 76 3.62 -27.07 29.08
N LEU A 77 2.81 -26.08 28.70
CA LEU A 77 1.37 -26.10 28.96
C LEU A 77 0.68 -27.30 28.30
N ILE A 78 1.07 -27.67 27.07
CA ILE A 78 0.54 -28.84 26.38
C ILE A 78 0.85 -30.13 27.14
N VAL A 79 2.09 -30.31 27.62
CA VAL A 79 2.45 -31.49 28.43
C VAL A 79 1.68 -31.52 29.75
N LEU A 80 1.49 -30.37 30.40
CA LEU A 80 0.70 -30.28 31.64
C LEU A 80 -0.78 -30.61 31.42
N VAL A 81 -1.35 -30.24 30.26
CA VAL A 81 -2.69 -30.66 29.86
C VAL A 81 -2.75 -32.17 29.62
N GLN A 82 -1.77 -32.73 28.92
CA GLN A 82 -1.70 -34.16 28.62
C GLN A 82 -1.64 -35.01 29.90
N GLU A 83 -0.88 -34.56 30.91
CA GLU A 83 -0.79 -35.24 32.21
C GLU A 83 -1.99 -34.94 33.13
N GLY A 84 -2.99 -34.18 32.68
CA GLY A 84 -4.23 -33.91 33.44
C GLY A 84 -4.11 -32.84 34.51
N GLU A 85 -2.99 -32.13 34.58
CA GLU A 85 -2.72 -31.08 35.58
C GLU A 85 -3.36 -29.73 35.22
N LEU A 86 -3.70 -29.53 33.93
CA LEU A 86 -4.27 -28.30 33.42
C LEU A 86 -5.43 -28.57 32.45
N SER A 87 -6.46 -27.73 32.49
CA SER A 87 -7.56 -27.81 31.52
C SER A 87 -7.20 -27.20 30.17
N VAL A 88 -7.59 -27.88 29.08
CA VAL A 88 -7.33 -27.44 27.69
C VAL A 88 -7.79 -26.01 27.41
N TRP A 89 -8.95 -25.61 27.94
CA TRP A 89 -9.52 -24.28 27.70
C TRP A 89 -8.63 -23.15 28.20
N VAL A 90 -7.85 -23.37 29.27
CA VAL A 90 -6.89 -22.40 29.81
C VAL A 90 -5.81 -22.11 28.77
N VAL A 91 -5.27 -23.17 28.16
CA VAL A 91 -4.25 -23.07 27.12
C VAL A 91 -4.81 -22.37 25.89
N MET A 92 -6.05 -22.67 25.49
CA MET A 92 -6.72 -21.99 24.38
C MET A 92 -6.84 -20.48 24.61
N VAL A 93 -7.28 -20.05 25.80
CA VAL A 93 -7.39 -18.62 26.13
C VAL A 93 -6.03 -17.92 26.06
N ILE A 94 -5.01 -18.53 26.65
CA ILE A 94 -3.63 -18.02 26.62
C ILE A 94 -3.13 -17.91 25.17
N PHE A 95 -3.25 -18.99 24.40
CA PHE A 95 -2.75 -19.07 23.03
C PHE A 95 -3.48 -18.10 22.07
N SER A 96 -4.81 -18.07 22.09
CA SER A 96 -5.61 -17.16 21.25
C SER A 96 -5.23 -15.70 21.49
N ARG A 97 -5.01 -15.32 22.75
CA ARG A 97 -4.56 -13.96 23.09
C ARG A 97 -3.16 -13.65 22.58
N GLU A 98 -2.21 -14.58 22.74
CA GLU A 98 -0.84 -14.41 22.22
C GLU A 98 -0.81 -14.22 20.70
N LEU A 99 -1.61 -15.01 19.98
CA LEU A 99 -1.74 -14.92 18.53
C LEU A 99 -2.36 -13.57 18.13
N LEU A 100 -3.47 -13.19 18.76
CA LEU A 100 -4.19 -11.95 18.47
C LEU A 100 -3.29 -10.71 18.60
N ILE A 101 -2.57 -10.58 19.72
CA ILE A 101 -1.69 -9.42 19.95
C ILE A 101 -0.53 -9.42 18.95
N THR A 102 0.00 -10.60 18.60
CA THR A 102 1.10 -10.71 17.62
C THR A 102 0.66 -10.25 16.24
N VAL A 103 -0.51 -10.71 15.78
CA VAL A 103 -1.08 -10.31 14.49
C VAL A 103 -1.39 -8.82 14.47
N LEU A 104 -2.07 -8.30 15.49
CA LEU A 104 -2.40 -6.87 15.58
C LEU A 104 -1.13 -6.00 15.55
N ARG A 105 -0.08 -6.40 16.29
CA ARG A 105 1.20 -5.68 16.30
C ARG A 105 1.90 -5.71 14.95
N SER A 106 1.89 -6.86 14.27
CA SER A 106 2.47 -7.02 12.94
C SER A 106 1.73 -6.16 11.90
N LEU A 107 0.39 -6.16 11.93
CA LEU A 107 -0.44 -5.35 11.04
C LEU A 107 -0.21 -3.86 11.28
N SER A 108 -0.20 -3.39 12.54
CA SER A 108 0.05 -1.98 12.83
C SER A 108 1.47 -1.52 12.46
N ALA A 109 2.48 -2.39 12.63
CA ALA A 109 3.85 -2.10 12.19
C ALA A 109 3.94 -1.94 10.66
N SER A 110 3.20 -2.74 9.89
CA SER A 110 3.13 -2.58 8.42
C SER A 110 2.48 -1.27 7.97
N GLN A 111 1.67 -0.65 8.84
CA GLN A 111 0.98 0.62 8.60
C GLN A 111 1.74 1.84 9.15
N GLY A 112 3.02 1.68 9.50
CA GLY A 112 3.86 2.75 10.06
C GLY A 112 3.50 3.16 11.50
N HIS A 113 2.53 2.50 12.14
CA HIS A 113 2.14 2.75 13.52
C HIS A 113 2.85 1.75 14.45
N VAL A 114 4.00 2.16 14.99
CA VAL A 114 4.76 1.32 15.93
C VAL A 114 4.06 1.30 17.28
N ILE A 115 3.40 0.17 17.59
CA ILE A 115 2.75 -0.01 18.88
C ILE A 115 3.81 -0.20 19.97
N SER A 116 3.91 0.76 20.87
CA SER A 116 4.76 0.68 22.05
C SER A 116 4.23 -0.38 23.03
N ALA A 117 5.14 -1.15 23.63
CA ALA A 117 4.78 -2.14 24.64
C ALA A 117 4.13 -1.47 25.86
N THR A 118 2.98 -1.98 26.29
CA THR A 118 2.30 -1.52 27.52
C THR A 118 2.92 -2.16 28.77
N PRO A 119 2.88 -1.48 29.94
CA PRO A 119 3.39 -2.04 31.20
C PRO A 119 2.78 -3.39 31.58
N PHE A 120 1.54 -3.65 31.15
CA PHE A 120 0.84 -4.93 31.32
C PHE A 120 1.55 -6.13 30.67
N GLY A 121 2.42 -5.90 29.69
CA GLY A 121 3.20 -6.96 29.05
C GLY A 121 4.13 -7.70 30.02
N LYS A 122 4.80 -6.98 30.94
CA LYS A 122 5.72 -7.58 31.91
C LYS A 122 5.00 -8.35 33.01
N THR A 123 3.92 -7.76 33.55
CA THR A 123 3.10 -8.39 34.59
C THR A 123 2.50 -9.71 34.12
N LYS A 124 2.05 -9.76 32.86
CA LYS A 124 1.56 -10.99 32.22
C LYS A 124 2.62 -12.09 32.19
N THR A 125 3.84 -11.78 31.73
CA THR A 125 4.91 -12.80 31.63
C THR A 125 5.26 -13.37 33.01
N ILE A 126 5.38 -12.53 34.04
CA ILE A 126 5.65 -12.97 35.41
C ILE A 126 4.53 -13.87 35.92
N SER A 127 3.27 -13.47 35.72
CA SER A 127 2.12 -14.28 36.17
C SER A 127 2.05 -15.66 35.50
N GLN A 128 2.41 -15.73 34.22
CA GLN A 128 2.35 -16.98 33.45
C GLN A 128 3.52 -17.91 33.78
N VAL A 129 4.73 -17.37 33.93
CA VAL A 129 5.91 -18.15 34.38
C VAL A 129 5.67 -18.71 35.79
N LEU A 130 5.14 -17.90 36.71
CA LEU A 130 4.81 -18.34 38.06
C LEU A 130 3.74 -19.45 38.06
N ALA A 131 2.69 -19.30 37.25
CA ALA A 131 1.64 -20.32 37.14
C ALA A 131 2.21 -21.65 36.63
N VAL A 132 3.03 -21.63 35.57
CA VAL A 132 3.67 -22.83 35.03
C VAL A 132 4.61 -23.48 36.04
N LEU A 133 5.43 -22.68 36.72
CA LEU A 133 6.34 -23.20 37.76
C LEU A 133 5.59 -23.92 38.87
N LEU A 134 4.49 -23.33 39.37
CA LEU A 134 3.67 -23.93 40.41
C LEU A 134 2.94 -25.20 39.92
N LEU A 135 2.50 -25.24 38.65
CA LEU A 135 1.92 -26.44 38.05
C LEU A 135 2.92 -27.59 37.89
N ILE A 136 4.21 -27.29 37.70
CA ILE A 136 5.25 -28.34 37.69
C ILE A 136 5.50 -28.81 39.12
N LEU A 137 5.66 -27.89 40.08
CA LEU A 137 6.00 -28.22 41.46
C LEU A 137 4.84 -28.85 42.26
N GLN A 138 3.58 -28.66 41.87
CA GLN A 138 2.46 -29.31 42.55
C GLN A 138 2.47 -30.84 42.39
N ARG A 139 3.13 -31.37 41.35
CA ARG A 139 3.24 -32.83 41.12
C ARG A 139 3.98 -33.54 42.26
N PRO A 140 5.22 -33.13 42.63
CA PRO A 140 5.90 -33.69 43.80
C PRO A 140 5.41 -33.11 45.13
N TYR A 141 4.82 -31.92 45.14
CA TYR A 141 4.34 -31.24 46.37
C TYR A 141 2.83 -30.89 46.27
N PRO A 142 1.93 -31.84 46.56
CA PRO A 142 0.49 -31.66 46.37
C PRO A 142 -0.13 -30.51 47.16
N GLU A 143 0.50 -30.08 48.26
CA GLU A 143 0.08 -28.93 49.07
C GLU A 143 0.05 -27.62 48.26
N LEU A 144 0.88 -27.52 47.21
CA LEU A 144 0.94 -26.35 46.34
C LEU A 144 -0.23 -26.27 45.35
N ARG A 145 -1.07 -27.30 45.24
CA ARG A 145 -2.14 -27.37 44.23
C ARG A 145 -3.08 -26.17 44.26
N TRP A 146 -3.51 -25.75 45.45
CA TRP A 146 -4.41 -24.60 45.58
C TRP A 146 -3.72 -23.29 45.17
N LEU A 147 -2.43 -23.17 45.47
CA LEU A 147 -1.62 -22.02 45.07
C LEU A 147 -1.40 -22.01 43.55
N ALA A 148 -1.15 -23.16 42.95
CA ALA A 148 -1.00 -23.31 41.50
C ALA A 148 -2.29 -22.95 40.77
N LEU A 149 -3.45 -23.45 41.22
CA LEU A 149 -4.76 -23.09 40.66
C LEU A 149 -5.05 -21.59 40.79
N ALA A 150 -4.73 -20.98 41.93
CA ALA A 150 -4.87 -19.54 42.12
C ALA A 150 -3.97 -18.75 41.15
N ALA A 151 -2.73 -19.19 40.95
CA ALA A 151 -1.81 -18.57 40.00
C ALA A 151 -2.30 -18.71 38.54
N VAL A 152 -2.83 -19.87 38.16
CA VAL A 152 -3.45 -20.09 36.84
C VAL A 152 -4.66 -19.18 36.64
N ALA A 153 -5.56 -19.10 37.63
CA ALA A 153 -6.72 -18.22 37.57
C ALA A 153 -6.31 -16.76 37.39
N PHE A 154 -5.31 -16.31 38.15
CA PHE A 154 -4.73 -14.98 38.01
C PHE A 154 -4.13 -14.75 36.61
N ALA A 155 -3.35 -15.70 36.09
CA ALA A 155 -2.77 -15.61 34.75
C ALA A 155 -3.85 -15.52 33.65
N VAL A 156 -4.94 -16.28 33.77
CA VAL A 156 -6.09 -16.21 32.84
C VAL A 156 -6.77 -14.85 32.91
N VAL A 157 -7.11 -14.37 34.12
CA VAL A 157 -7.75 -13.07 34.31
C VAL A 157 -6.90 -11.95 33.71
N PHE A 158 -5.60 -11.94 33.97
CA PHE A 158 -4.68 -10.96 33.40
C PHE A 158 -4.55 -11.08 31.89
N THR A 159 -4.54 -12.30 31.35
CA THR A 159 -4.48 -12.56 29.91
C THR A 159 -5.71 -11.97 29.21
N VAL A 160 -6.90 -12.25 29.74
CA VAL A 160 -8.18 -11.74 29.19
C VAL A 160 -8.26 -10.23 29.34
N ALA A 161 -8.01 -9.69 30.54
CA ALA A 161 -8.04 -8.25 30.78
C ALA A 161 -7.07 -7.49 29.87
N SER A 162 -5.86 -8.01 29.69
CA SER A 162 -4.89 -7.43 28.77
C SER A 162 -5.29 -7.56 27.30
N GLY A 163 -5.94 -8.67 26.91
CA GLY A 163 -6.48 -8.84 25.55
C GLY A 163 -7.57 -7.82 25.24
N VAL A 164 -8.49 -7.59 26.19
CA VAL A 164 -9.56 -6.57 26.08
C VAL A 164 -8.98 -5.16 26.03
N ASP A 165 -8.04 -4.81 26.91
CA ASP A 165 -7.35 -3.51 26.89
C ASP A 165 -6.71 -3.25 25.50
N TYR A 166 -6.02 -4.25 24.96
CA TYR A 166 -5.39 -4.14 23.65
C TYR A 166 -6.42 -3.95 22.52
N LEU A 167 -7.48 -4.76 22.50
CA LEU A 167 -8.56 -4.62 21.52
C LEU A 167 -9.26 -3.26 21.62
N TRP A 168 -9.53 -2.77 22.83
CA TRP A 168 -10.16 -1.47 23.05
C TRP A 168 -9.27 -0.33 22.55
N ARG A 169 -7.98 -0.36 22.88
CA ARG A 169 -7.02 0.67 22.49
C ARG A 169 -6.79 0.72 20.98
N PHE A 170 -6.80 -0.45 20.33
CA PHE A 170 -6.56 -0.59 18.89
C PHE A 170 -7.83 -0.82 18.06
N ARG A 171 -9.01 -0.55 18.64
CA ARG A 171 -10.30 -0.63 17.93
C ARG A 171 -10.34 0.23 16.67
N HIS A 172 -9.58 1.32 16.63
CA HIS A 172 -9.46 2.21 15.48
C HIS A 172 -8.73 1.56 14.28
N VAL A 173 -7.86 0.58 14.52
CA VAL A 173 -7.18 -0.21 13.49
C VAL A 173 -8.09 -1.31 12.95
N VAL A 174 -8.88 -1.94 13.84
CA VAL A 174 -9.75 -3.07 13.50
C VAL A 174 -11.08 -2.64 12.85
N LEU A 175 -11.63 -1.47 13.23
CA LEU A 175 -13.02 -1.09 12.90
C LEU A 175 -13.17 -0.03 11.78
N ARG A 176 -12.10 0.41 11.09
CA ARG A 176 -12.26 1.40 10.00
C ARG A 176 -12.12 0.79 8.60
N PRO A 177 -13.22 0.61 7.83
CA PRO A 177 -13.13 0.54 6.38
C PRO A 177 -12.60 1.89 5.88
N HIS A 178 -11.63 1.85 4.97
CA HIS A 178 -10.91 3.04 4.52
C HIS A 178 -11.77 3.90 3.58
N PHE A 179 -12.52 4.84 4.16
CA PHE A 179 -12.84 6.13 3.53
C PHE A 179 -12.58 7.21 4.59
N ARG A 180 -11.73 8.20 4.29
CA ARG A 180 -11.58 9.38 5.15
C ARG A 180 -12.94 10.06 5.25
N ALA A 181 -13.35 10.45 6.46
CA ALA A 181 -14.50 11.32 6.66
C ALA A 181 -14.32 12.60 5.81
N ARG A 182 -15.40 13.02 5.13
CA ARG A 182 -15.47 14.28 4.39
C ARG A 182 -15.00 15.41 5.31
N PRO A 183 -13.99 16.22 4.93
CA PRO A 183 -13.62 17.39 5.74
C PRO A 183 -14.87 18.24 5.98
N GLU A 184 -14.93 18.91 7.14
CA GLU A 184 -16.02 19.84 7.46
C GLU A 184 -16.29 20.75 6.25
N ALA A 185 -17.57 20.95 5.94
CA ALA A 185 -17.98 21.77 4.82
C ALA A 185 -17.48 23.20 5.05
N VAL A 186 -16.37 23.54 4.41
CA VAL A 186 -15.95 24.93 4.27
C VAL A 186 -17.07 25.62 3.48
N PRO A 187 -17.66 26.72 3.98
CA PRO A 187 -18.66 27.46 3.22
C PRO A 187 -18.10 27.76 1.84
N GLY A 188 -18.90 27.52 0.80
CA GLY A 188 -18.48 27.54 -0.60
C GLY A 188 -17.90 28.89 -1.04
N GLY A 189 -16.62 29.09 -0.75
CA GLY A 189 -15.76 30.10 -1.34
C GLY A 189 -14.80 29.38 -2.27
N GLY A 190 -14.68 29.87 -3.51
CA GLY A 190 -13.71 29.36 -4.47
C GLY A 190 -12.31 29.35 -3.85
N ALA A 191 -11.50 28.36 -4.22
CA ALA A 191 -10.09 28.36 -3.84
C ALA A 191 -9.47 29.72 -4.19
N PRO A 192 -8.59 30.29 -3.33
CA PRO A 192 -7.88 31.51 -3.67
C PRO A 192 -7.26 31.34 -5.05
N SER A 193 -7.36 32.37 -5.91
CA SER A 193 -6.68 32.37 -7.20
C SER A 193 -5.20 32.18 -6.91
N ALA A 194 -4.71 30.94 -6.99
CA ALA A 194 -3.29 30.71 -7.01
C ALA A 194 -2.76 31.60 -8.14
N GLY A 195 -1.61 32.24 -7.95
CA GLY A 195 -0.91 32.96 -9.03
C GLY A 195 -0.44 32.03 -10.15
N GLN A 196 -1.19 30.98 -10.44
CA GLN A 196 -1.05 30.06 -11.53
C GLN A 196 -1.26 30.86 -12.80
N GLN A 197 -0.16 31.06 -13.52
CA GLN A 197 -0.14 31.78 -14.78
C GLN A 197 -0.85 30.89 -15.81
N VAL A 198 -2.18 31.03 -15.90
CA VAL A 198 -3.00 30.37 -16.92
C VAL A 198 -2.39 30.68 -18.28
N ASP A 199 -2.23 29.67 -19.13
CA ASP A 199 -1.70 29.90 -20.48
C ASP A 199 -2.67 30.84 -21.23
N PRO A 200 -2.21 32.02 -21.68
CA PRO A 200 -3.09 33.00 -22.32
C PRO A 200 -3.77 32.45 -23.58
N ARG A 201 -3.17 31.45 -24.24
CA ARG A 201 -3.78 30.77 -25.39
C ARG A 201 -5.03 29.99 -24.99
N VAL A 202 -5.04 29.38 -23.81
CA VAL A 202 -6.22 28.65 -23.30
C VAL A 202 -7.36 29.62 -23.02
N VAL A 203 -7.06 30.81 -22.48
CA VAL A 203 -8.07 31.87 -22.29
C VAL A 203 -8.68 32.27 -23.62
N THR A 204 -7.86 32.53 -24.65
CA THR A 204 -8.36 32.85 -25.99
C THR A 204 -9.17 31.70 -26.61
N ILE A 205 -8.71 30.44 -26.46
CA ILE A 205 -9.45 29.26 -26.91
C ILE A 205 -10.82 29.18 -26.23
N HIS A 206 -10.89 29.40 -24.92
CA HIS A 206 -12.14 29.43 -24.17
C HIS A 206 -13.10 30.47 -24.77
N GLU A 207 -12.65 31.71 -24.98
CA GLU A 207 -13.48 32.76 -25.58
C GLU A 207 -13.99 32.39 -26.98
N LEU A 208 -13.14 31.77 -27.82
CA LEU A 208 -13.51 31.36 -29.18
C LEU A 208 -14.51 30.20 -29.19
N LEU A 209 -14.33 29.21 -28.31
CA LEU A 209 -15.26 28.09 -28.16
C LEU A 209 -16.61 28.56 -27.62
N ALA A 210 -16.61 29.47 -26.64
CA ALA A 210 -17.82 30.04 -26.05
C ALA A 210 -18.69 30.78 -27.09
N ARG A 211 -18.08 31.44 -28.08
CA ARG A 211 -18.81 32.12 -29.18
C ARG A 211 -19.60 31.15 -30.07
N GLN A 212 -19.20 29.89 -30.13
CA GLN A 212 -19.82 28.87 -30.99
C GLN A 212 -20.55 27.78 -30.17
N ASP A 213 -20.58 27.92 -28.84
CA ASP A 213 -20.99 26.88 -27.87
C ASP A 213 -20.31 25.52 -28.10
N TRP A 214 -19.07 25.53 -28.58
CA TRP A 214 -18.33 24.33 -28.91
C TRP A 214 -17.68 23.70 -27.68
N LYS A 215 -17.64 22.37 -27.69
CA LYS A 215 -16.99 21.56 -26.66
C LYS A 215 -15.74 20.88 -27.20
N LEU A 216 -14.73 20.76 -26.36
CA LEU A 216 -13.41 20.21 -26.67
C LEU A 216 -13.15 18.92 -25.87
N ALA A 217 -12.60 17.93 -26.54
CA ALA A 217 -12.10 16.68 -25.97
C ALA A 217 -10.67 16.39 -26.43
N VAL A 218 -9.88 15.70 -25.61
CA VAL A 218 -8.47 15.40 -25.93
C VAL A 218 -8.09 13.92 -25.77
N ALA A 219 -7.27 13.40 -26.68
CA ALA A 219 -6.66 12.07 -26.60
C ALA A 219 -5.14 12.20 -26.47
N GLU A 220 -4.58 11.73 -25.36
CA GLU A 220 -3.16 11.91 -25.06
C GLU A 220 -2.44 10.57 -24.97
N SER A 221 -1.32 10.41 -25.68
CA SER A 221 -0.37 9.32 -25.45
C SER A 221 0.86 9.85 -24.72
N CYS A 222 1.85 10.38 -25.45
CA CYS A 222 3.15 10.73 -24.89
C CYS A 222 3.14 11.92 -23.91
N THR A 223 2.14 12.80 -24.01
CA THR A 223 1.94 13.94 -23.10
C THR A 223 1.32 13.55 -21.78
N GLY A 224 0.68 12.38 -21.66
CA GLY A 224 0.28 11.77 -20.38
C GLY A 224 -0.65 12.64 -19.52
N GLY A 225 -1.59 13.38 -20.12
CA GLY A 225 -2.54 14.24 -19.42
C GLY A 225 -2.12 15.71 -19.30
N LEU A 226 -0.98 16.10 -19.89
CA LEU A 226 -0.46 17.46 -19.80
C LEU A 226 -1.30 18.47 -20.59
N LEU A 227 -1.88 18.07 -21.73
CA LEU A 227 -2.79 18.94 -22.48
C LEU A 227 -4.10 19.13 -21.71
N ALA A 228 -4.68 18.07 -21.16
CA ALA A 228 -5.87 18.12 -20.31
C ALA A 228 -5.64 18.98 -19.05
N ALA A 229 -4.47 18.83 -18.40
CA ALA A 229 -4.08 19.67 -17.26
C ALA A 229 -4.03 21.15 -17.66
N THR A 230 -3.46 21.46 -18.83
CA THR A 230 -3.34 22.83 -19.33
C THR A 230 -4.72 23.48 -19.56
N PHE A 231 -5.72 22.72 -20.02
CA PHE A 231 -7.10 23.22 -20.11
C PHE A 231 -7.76 23.37 -18.74
N THR A 232 -7.58 22.40 -17.84
CA THR A 232 -8.24 22.39 -16.51
C THR A 232 -7.63 23.38 -15.52
N ASP A 233 -6.40 23.85 -15.77
CA ASP A 233 -5.78 24.98 -15.06
C ASP A 233 -6.50 26.32 -15.33
N CYS A 234 -7.30 26.42 -16.41
CA CYS A 234 -8.11 27.60 -16.70
C CYS A 234 -9.44 27.57 -15.90
N PRO A 235 -9.72 28.59 -15.06
CA PRO A 235 -11.03 28.72 -14.41
C PRO A 235 -12.17 28.77 -15.42
N GLY A 236 -13.27 28.07 -15.13
CA GLY A 236 -14.39 27.94 -16.08
C GLY A 236 -14.17 26.89 -17.17
N SER A 237 -13.09 26.10 -17.10
CA SER A 237 -12.83 25.03 -18.08
C SER A 237 -13.96 24.01 -18.21
N SER A 238 -14.81 23.84 -17.20
CA SER A 238 -16.05 23.05 -17.27
C SER A 238 -17.01 23.47 -18.39
N ASP A 239 -16.93 24.73 -18.84
CA ASP A 239 -17.86 25.31 -19.79
C ASP A 239 -17.57 24.85 -21.23
N PHE A 240 -16.31 24.51 -21.53
CA PHE A 240 -15.88 24.11 -22.88
C PHE A 240 -15.12 22.78 -22.93
N PHE A 241 -14.48 22.32 -21.85
CA PHE A 241 -13.67 21.11 -21.85
C PHE A 241 -14.44 19.91 -21.28
N LYS A 242 -14.68 18.88 -22.12
CA LYS A 242 -15.41 17.67 -21.73
C LYS A 242 -14.57 16.66 -20.95
N GLY A 243 -13.26 16.68 -21.16
CA GLY A 243 -12.32 15.70 -20.60
C GLY A 243 -11.40 15.13 -21.66
N GLY A 244 -10.71 14.06 -21.30
CA GLY A 244 -9.80 13.39 -22.22
C GLY A 244 -9.53 11.94 -21.87
N ILE A 245 -9.00 11.22 -22.86
CA ILE A 245 -8.59 9.81 -22.74
C ILE A 245 -7.07 9.75 -22.85
N ILE A 246 -6.41 9.26 -21.79
CA ILE A 246 -4.96 9.04 -21.79
C ILE A 246 -4.70 7.61 -22.28
N SER A 247 -4.42 7.46 -23.56
CA SER A 247 -4.23 6.17 -24.24
C SER A 247 -2.75 5.85 -24.44
N TYR A 248 -2.02 5.61 -23.34
CA TYR A 248 -0.57 5.43 -23.36
C TYR A 248 -0.14 4.13 -24.06
N THR A 249 -0.89 3.04 -23.90
CA THR A 249 -0.61 1.73 -24.53
C THR A 249 -1.50 1.50 -25.77
N ASN A 250 -1.11 0.55 -26.62
CA ASN A 250 -1.92 0.15 -27.79
C ASN A 250 -3.27 -0.41 -27.36
N GLU A 251 -3.32 -1.23 -26.31
CA GLU A 251 -4.56 -1.76 -25.73
C GLU A 251 -5.57 -0.66 -25.39
N VAL A 252 -5.12 0.44 -24.79
CA VAL A 252 -6.02 1.56 -24.46
C VAL A 252 -6.46 2.31 -25.72
N LYS A 253 -5.58 2.46 -26.72
CA LYS A 253 -5.96 3.04 -28.03
C LYS A 253 -7.04 2.20 -28.73
N GLU A 254 -6.94 0.88 -28.66
CA GLU A 254 -7.93 -0.03 -29.26
C GLU A 254 -9.24 -0.03 -28.47
N HIS A 255 -9.18 -0.28 -27.16
CA HIS A 255 -10.40 -0.46 -26.34
C HIS A 255 -11.15 0.84 -26.06
N LEU A 256 -10.42 1.91 -25.72
CA LEU A 256 -11.04 3.18 -25.34
C LEU A 256 -11.07 4.20 -26.46
N LEU A 257 -10.26 4.08 -27.52
CA LEU A 257 -10.34 4.99 -28.66
C LEU A 257 -10.74 4.28 -29.95
N GLN A 258 -11.05 2.98 -29.93
CA GLN A 258 -11.49 2.23 -31.10
C GLN A 258 -10.54 2.43 -32.30
N VAL A 259 -9.23 2.66 -32.03
CA VAL A 259 -8.22 2.78 -33.07
C VAL A 259 -8.06 1.40 -33.70
N PRO A 260 -8.21 1.24 -35.03
CA PRO A 260 -8.06 -0.06 -35.67
C PRO A 260 -6.67 -0.66 -35.43
N GLY A 261 -6.61 -1.91 -34.94
CA GLY A 261 -5.35 -2.60 -34.64
C GLY A 261 -4.36 -2.63 -35.81
N ARG A 262 -4.87 -2.73 -37.05
CA ARG A 262 -4.05 -2.63 -38.27
C ARG A 262 -3.17 -1.38 -38.32
N LEU A 263 -3.66 -0.23 -37.85
CA LEU A 263 -2.89 1.03 -37.84
C LEU A 263 -1.82 1.05 -36.73
N LEU A 264 -2.05 0.29 -35.66
CA LEU A 264 -1.12 0.16 -34.54
C LEU A 264 -0.02 -0.88 -34.82
N GLU A 265 -0.26 -1.80 -35.75
CA GLU A 265 0.74 -2.71 -36.31
C GLU A 265 1.58 -2.02 -37.39
N ASP A 266 0.93 -1.41 -38.39
CA ASP A 266 1.56 -0.68 -39.49
C ASP A 266 0.64 0.48 -39.93
N PRO A 267 1.04 1.76 -39.80
CA PRO A 267 2.40 2.27 -39.61
C PRO A 267 2.90 2.31 -38.15
N GLY A 268 2.11 1.88 -37.17
CA GLY A 268 2.46 1.89 -35.76
C GLY A 268 1.88 3.08 -34.98
N ALA A 269 1.89 2.98 -33.64
CA ALA A 269 1.22 3.91 -32.72
C ALA A 269 1.64 5.40 -32.85
N VAL A 270 2.83 5.66 -33.39
CA VAL A 270 3.36 7.01 -33.64
C VAL A 270 3.28 7.31 -35.12
N SER A 271 2.10 7.73 -35.57
CA SER A 271 1.78 7.99 -36.98
C SER A 271 0.64 9.01 -37.12
N ALA A 272 0.49 9.55 -38.33
CA ALA A 272 -0.58 10.51 -38.63
C ALA A 272 -1.96 9.84 -38.56
N GLU A 273 -2.07 8.61 -39.05
CA GLU A 273 -3.28 7.81 -39.11
C GLU A 273 -3.80 7.46 -37.70
N VAL A 274 -2.89 7.12 -36.79
CA VAL A 274 -3.25 6.88 -35.38
C VAL A 274 -3.64 8.19 -34.70
N ALA A 275 -2.93 9.30 -34.94
CA ALA A 275 -3.30 10.61 -34.40
C ALA A 275 -4.70 11.03 -34.87
N GLN A 276 -5.00 10.87 -36.15
CA GLN A 276 -6.33 11.13 -36.73
C GLN A 276 -7.40 10.26 -36.09
N ALA A 277 -7.21 8.94 -36.05
CA ALA A 277 -8.16 8.01 -35.47
C ALA A 277 -8.44 8.33 -33.98
N MET A 278 -7.41 8.69 -33.22
CA MET A 278 -7.53 9.12 -31.83
C MET A 278 -8.35 10.40 -31.70
N ALA A 279 -8.08 11.43 -32.52
CA ALA A 279 -8.77 12.72 -32.45
C ALA A 279 -10.25 12.60 -32.83
N GLU A 280 -10.55 11.87 -33.90
CA GLU A 280 -11.92 11.64 -34.33
C GLU A 280 -12.70 10.81 -33.31
N SER A 281 -12.07 9.79 -32.72
CA SER A 281 -12.72 8.92 -31.76
C SER A 281 -13.01 9.62 -30.44
N VAL A 282 -12.06 10.37 -29.87
CA VAL A 282 -12.27 11.05 -28.59
C VAL A 282 -13.36 12.12 -28.68
N ARG A 283 -13.45 12.80 -29.83
CA ARG A 283 -14.55 13.71 -30.15
C ARG A 283 -15.90 13.01 -30.09
N ARG A 284 -16.03 11.85 -30.75
CA ARG A 284 -17.28 11.07 -30.76
C ARG A 284 -17.62 10.51 -29.38
N GLN A 285 -16.65 9.94 -28.68
CA GLN A 285 -16.89 9.27 -27.39
C GLN A 285 -17.27 10.23 -26.26
N LEU A 286 -16.71 11.44 -26.27
CA LEU A 286 -17.04 12.47 -25.27
C LEU A 286 -18.10 13.46 -25.75
N ALA A 287 -18.74 13.20 -26.90
CA ALA A 287 -19.74 14.07 -27.51
C ALA A 287 -19.29 15.54 -27.54
N ALA A 288 -18.08 15.76 -28.07
CA ALA A 288 -17.47 17.08 -28.24
C ALA A 288 -17.54 17.52 -29.71
N ASP A 289 -17.47 18.83 -29.95
CA ASP A 289 -17.41 19.39 -31.31
C ASP A 289 -16.01 19.27 -31.90
N LEU A 290 -14.99 19.33 -31.03
CA LEU A 290 -13.58 19.23 -31.37
C LEU A 290 -12.88 18.11 -30.59
N GLY A 291 -12.03 17.37 -31.29
CA GLY A 291 -11.11 16.40 -30.72
C GLY A 291 -9.67 16.73 -31.06
N VAL A 292 -8.77 16.76 -30.08
CA VAL A 292 -7.32 16.94 -30.31
C VAL A 292 -6.58 15.70 -29.83
N ALA A 293 -5.71 15.13 -30.66
CA ALA A 293 -4.90 13.97 -30.30
C ALA A 293 -3.41 14.25 -30.40
N ILE A 294 -2.64 13.68 -29.48
CA ILE A 294 -1.18 13.72 -29.48
C ILE A 294 -0.63 12.30 -29.32
N THR A 295 0.15 11.85 -30.30
CA THR A 295 0.95 10.61 -30.21
C THR A 295 2.40 10.87 -30.65
N GLY A 296 3.37 10.31 -29.95
CA GLY A 296 4.78 10.63 -30.19
C GLY A 296 5.75 9.84 -29.33
N LEU A 297 7.04 10.02 -29.60
CA LEU A 297 8.15 9.43 -28.85
C LEU A 297 8.87 10.52 -28.04
N SER A 298 8.51 10.71 -26.77
CA SER A 298 9.15 11.76 -25.97
C SER A 298 10.58 11.44 -25.54
N GLY A 299 11.01 10.16 -25.57
CA GLY A 299 12.33 9.71 -25.13
C GLY A 299 12.41 9.36 -23.63
N PRO A 300 13.63 9.07 -23.10
CA PRO A 300 14.91 9.12 -23.82
C PRO A 300 15.15 7.94 -24.77
N ASP A 301 14.48 6.82 -24.54
CA ASP A 301 14.65 5.59 -25.34
C ASP A 301 13.81 5.64 -26.62
N SER A 302 14.27 4.93 -27.64
CA SER A 302 13.43 4.60 -28.80
C SER A 302 12.44 3.49 -28.44
N ASP A 303 11.38 3.36 -29.24
CA ASP A 303 10.35 2.32 -29.09
C ASP A 303 10.67 1.04 -29.89
N GLY A 304 11.88 0.95 -30.46
CA GLY A 304 12.29 -0.18 -31.30
C GLY A 304 11.72 -0.15 -32.72
N THR A 305 10.90 0.84 -33.12
CA THR A 305 10.35 0.91 -34.49
C THR A 305 11.25 1.67 -35.47
N GLY A 306 12.44 2.10 -35.05
CA GLY A 306 13.37 2.92 -35.83
C GLY A 306 12.96 4.39 -36.00
N LYS A 307 11.85 4.83 -35.39
CA LYS A 307 11.42 6.23 -35.42
C LYS A 307 12.28 7.08 -34.46
N PRO A 308 12.65 8.32 -34.84
CA PRO A 308 13.48 9.17 -34.00
C PRO A 308 12.75 9.62 -32.74
N VAL A 309 13.47 9.69 -31.62
CA VAL A 309 13.00 10.35 -30.40
C VAL A 309 12.70 11.82 -30.72
N GLY A 310 11.59 12.32 -30.21
CA GLY A 310 11.05 13.65 -30.48
C GLY A 310 9.97 13.68 -31.56
N LEU A 311 9.83 12.62 -32.37
CA LEU A 311 8.79 12.52 -33.38
C LEU A 311 7.41 12.54 -32.73
N THR A 312 6.57 13.49 -33.12
CA THR A 312 5.24 13.70 -32.55
C THR A 312 4.24 14.10 -33.63
N TYR A 313 3.11 13.42 -33.67
CA TYR A 313 1.95 13.74 -34.50
C TYR A 313 0.86 14.35 -33.63
N ILE A 314 0.33 15.49 -34.10
CA ILE A 314 -0.78 16.19 -33.47
C ILE A 314 -1.88 16.29 -34.52
N TRP A 315 -3.10 15.89 -34.15
CA TRP A 315 -4.26 15.97 -35.03
C TRP A 315 -5.41 16.67 -34.33
N LEU A 316 -6.13 17.51 -35.07
CA LEU A 316 -7.36 18.16 -34.67
C LEU A 316 -8.49 17.67 -35.58
N ALA A 317 -9.59 17.23 -34.99
CA ALA A 317 -10.78 16.75 -35.69
C ALA A 317 -12.02 17.56 -35.29
N ASP A 318 -12.88 17.83 -36.27
CA ASP A 318 -14.15 18.52 -36.17
C ASP A 318 -15.23 17.84 -37.06
N GLN A 319 -16.40 18.46 -37.22
CA GLN A 319 -17.51 17.89 -38.02
C GLN A 319 -17.24 17.83 -39.54
N GLY A 320 -16.45 18.76 -40.08
CA GLY A 320 -16.08 18.84 -41.49
C GLY A 320 -14.80 18.09 -41.88
N GLY A 321 -14.13 17.46 -40.91
CA GLY A 321 -12.89 16.72 -41.14
C GLY A 321 -11.87 17.04 -40.06
N GLY A 322 -10.59 16.95 -40.39
CA GLY A 322 -9.53 17.30 -39.46
C GLY A 322 -8.23 17.64 -40.18
N GLU A 323 -7.33 18.26 -39.44
CA GLU A 323 -5.98 18.56 -39.88
C GLU A 323 -4.97 18.09 -38.85
N GLY A 324 -3.80 17.66 -39.30
CA GLY A 324 -2.72 17.28 -38.41
C GLY A 324 -1.36 17.70 -38.93
N ARG A 325 -0.41 17.75 -38.01
CA ARG A 325 0.98 18.12 -38.29
C ARG A 325 1.92 17.14 -37.62
N CYS A 326 3.05 16.91 -38.29
CA CYS A 326 4.17 16.14 -37.78
C CYS A 326 5.26 17.09 -37.29
N PHE A 327 5.81 16.78 -36.12
CA PHE A 327 6.87 17.55 -35.47
C PHE A 327 8.03 16.64 -35.09
N GLN A 328 9.23 17.19 -35.16
CA GLN A 328 10.45 16.55 -34.68
C GLN A 328 11.10 17.44 -33.62
N PHE A 329 10.83 17.16 -32.35
CA PHE A 329 11.40 17.93 -31.24
C PHE A 329 12.80 17.43 -30.87
N SER A 330 13.65 18.33 -30.38
CA SER A 330 15.05 18.04 -30.03
C SER A 330 15.35 18.15 -28.53
N GLY A 331 14.31 18.29 -27.70
CA GLY A 331 14.44 18.42 -26.26
C GLY A 331 14.56 17.08 -25.52
N ASP A 332 14.71 17.17 -24.20
CA ASP A 332 14.52 16.04 -23.30
C ASP A 332 13.04 15.61 -23.22
N ARG A 333 12.75 14.51 -22.52
CA ARG A 333 11.39 13.97 -22.37
C ARG A 333 10.38 15.00 -21.88
N TRP A 334 10.77 15.87 -20.95
CA TRP A 334 9.88 16.90 -20.40
C TRP A 334 9.64 18.03 -21.41
N ARG A 335 10.71 18.52 -22.05
CA ARG A 335 10.64 19.57 -23.07
C ARG A 335 9.83 19.13 -24.29
N ASN A 336 10.02 17.90 -24.76
CA ASN A 336 9.26 17.35 -25.90
C ASN A 336 7.76 17.30 -25.60
N ARG A 337 7.37 16.85 -24.40
CA ARG A 337 5.96 16.84 -23.97
C ARG A 337 5.37 18.25 -23.92
N ARG A 338 6.09 19.22 -23.36
CA ARG A 338 5.62 20.62 -23.30
C ARG A 338 5.53 21.29 -24.66
N GLN A 339 6.48 21.02 -25.56
CA GLN A 339 6.42 21.52 -26.94
C GLN A 339 5.24 20.93 -27.69
N ALA A 340 4.98 19.62 -27.55
CA ALA A 340 3.80 19.00 -28.14
C ALA A 340 2.48 19.65 -27.66
N VAL A 341 2.36 19.95 -26.37
CA VAL A 341 1.21 20.69 -25.83
C VAL A 341 1.12 22.10 -26.42
N SER A 342 2.25 22.82 -26.50
CA SER A 342 2.31 24.16 -27.09
C SER A 342 1.82 24.18 -28.54
N GLU A 343 2.31 23.25 -29.36
CA GLU A 343 1.93 23.13 -30.77
C GLU A 343 0.46 22.71 -30.95
N ALA A 344 -0.07 21.88 -30.05
CA ALA A 344 -1.49 21.53 -30.05
C ALA A 344 -2.39 22.74 -29.78
N LEU A 345 -2.01 23.62 -28.83
CA LEU A 345 -2.71 24.88 -28.58
C LEU A 345 -2.65 25.81 -29.79
N GLU A 346 -1.51 25.89 -30.47
CA GLU A 346 -1.35 26.71 -31.68
C GLU A 346 -2.14 26.18 -32.88
N LEU A 347 -2.24 24.87 -33.05
CA LEU A 347 -3.08 24.26 -34.07
C LEU A 347 -4.56 24.57 -33.80
N LEU A 348 -5.00 24.40 -32.56
CA LEU A 348 -6.38 24.68 -32.15
C LEU A 348 -6.75 26.16 -32.30
N LEU A 349 -5.86 27.08 -31.92
CA LEU A 349 -6.09 28.52 -32.10
C LEU A 349 -6.27 28.90 -33.57
N ARG A 350 -5.38 28.42 -34.45
CA ARG A 350 -5.47 28.70 -35.89
C ARG A 350 -6.80 28.20 -36.45
N ARG A 351 -7.16 26.95 -36.14
CA ARG A 351 -8.43 26.36 -36.57
C ARG A 351 -9.66 27.16 -36.13
N LEU A 352 -9.66 27.67 -34.90
CA LEU A 352 -10.78 28.46 -34.37
C LEU A 352 -10.85 29.88 -34.95
N GLN A 353 -9.72 30.45 -35.37
CA GLN A 353 -9.65 31.77 -36.00
C GLN A 353 -10.08 31.75 -37.47
N GLU A 354 -9.79 30.66 -38.19
CA GLU A 354 -10.09 30.52 -39.62
C GLU A 354 -11.58 30.23 -39.91
N GLY A 355 -12.38 29.84 -38.90
CA GLY A 355 -13.79 29.48 -39.07
C GLY A 355 -13.99 28.09 -39.70
N PRO A 356 -15.21 27.53 -39.75
CA PRO A 356 -15.43 26.20 -40.32
C PRO A 356 -15.07 26.18 -41.82
N SER A 357 -14.22 25.23 -42.23
CA SER A 357 -13.94 24.97 -43.65
C SER A 357 -15.24 24.65 -44.37
N THR A 358 -15.72 25.57 -45.19
CA THR A 358 -16.81 25.30 -46.13
C THR A 358 -16.29 24.31 -47.16
N ALA A 359 -16.63 23.02 -46.99
CA ALA A 359 -16.41 22.03 -48.04
C ALA A 359 -17.29 22.40 -49.24
N SER A 360 -16.66 22.90 -50.30
CA SER A 360 -17.27 23.10 -51.61
C SER A 360 -17.82 21.76 -52.12
N THR A 361 -19.11 21.76 -52.47
CA THR A 361 -19.87 20.71 -53.15
C THR A 361 -19.17 20.11 -54.37
#